data_AF-A0A5X9FLP5-F1
#
_entry.id   AF-A0A5X9FLP5-F1
#
_cell.length_a   1.000
_cell.length_b   1.000
_cell.length_c   1.000
_cell.angle_alpha   90.00
_cell.angle_beta   90.00
_cell.angle_gamma   90.00
#
_symmetry.space_group_name_H-M   'P 1'
#
loop_
_entity.id
_entity.type
_entity.pdbx_description
1 polymer ?
#
loop_
_entity_poly.entity_id
_entity_poly.type
_entity_poly.pdbx_seq_one_letter_code
_entity_poly.pdbx_strand_id
1 'polypeptide(L)'
;MEIQEIAIQFKALKQKSKDTFTQNLLSLFNQIESAVILEGPYRLVLDSNIIMRLESYRQGNVSEGLLSILLAFKLIKKLPFHFDLVVRPTVFYEYLRQKNLKSTHEHWIKFKELKKLIEEELGSKLFFDGIETYQGAEKYLQLIQSDVEKIKKTLIAYQNENWHINFVQRAGSGVAGFPITGTEYILVPPAFAADALFHPLGLEYFDETKSSQFFTQYIHKYIVECKSNDRHVIDNYNSEKDFLFTQILKLTSKGNLMGVADLDIYTNCNIHSQFSDQSHSRYAPASAALTIDGKLARALRNSNSHHITSGGMVCGPENEDDNNAKMEAFIEEHKRMQESEKRYRIAIEASRDFVKELLSSGNFSD
;
A
#
# COMPACT_ATOMS: atom_id res chain seq x y z
N MET A 1 4.82 25.88 8.52
CA MET A 1 6.29 26.06 8.49
C MET A 1 6.70 26.44 7.08
N GLU A 2 7.47 27.52 6.93
CA GLU A 2 8.00 27.93 5.63
C GLU A 2 9.28 27.18 5.26
N ILE A 3 9.64 27.16 3.96
CA ILE A 3 10.80 26.41 3.47
C ILE A 3 12.09 26.81 4.21
N GLN A 4 12.24 28.10 4.54
CA GLN A 4 13.38 28.61 5.29
C GLN A 4 13.45 28.06 6.72
N GLU A 5 12.31 27.93 7.40
CA GLU A 5 12.25 27.34 8.74
C GLU A 5 12.56 25.84 8.69
N ILE A 6 12.01 25.12 7.71
CA ILE A 6 12.31 23.70 7.47
C ILE A 6 13.83 23.52 7.27
N ALA A 7 14.46 24.40 6.51
CA ALA A 7 15.90 24.37 6.26
C ALA A 7 16.75 24.58 7.52
N ILE A 8 16.37 25.55 8.38
CA ILE A 8 17.05 25.77 9.66
C ILE A 8 16.98 24.50 10.52
N GLN A 9 15.80 23.89 10.61
CA GLN A 9 15.61 22.65 11.36
C GLN A 9 16.40 21.48 10.75
N PHE A 10 16.42 21.37 9.43
CA PHE A 10 17.21 20.36 8.70
C PHE A 10 18.71 20.50 8.98
N LYS A 11 19.27 21.71 8.94
CA LYS A 11 20.70 21.97 9.22
C LYS A 11 21.08 21.56 10.64
N ALA A 12 20.16 21.68 11.60
CA ALA A 12 20.35 21.26 12.98
C ALA A 12 20.30 19.74 13.20
N LEU A 13 19.84 18.95 12.21
CA LEU A 13 19.81 17.50 12.31
C LEU A 13 21.22 16.88 12.29
N LYS A 14 21.37 15.74 12.98
CA LYS A 14 22.55 14.89 12.85
C LYS A 14 22.57 14.21 11.48
N GLN A 15 23.75 13.83 10.99
CA GLN A 15 23.90 13.22 9.65
C GLN A 15 22.94 12.04 9.40
N LYS A 16 22.84 11.09 10.34
CA LYS A 16 21.92 9.95 10.21
C LYS A 16 20.45 10.39 10.02
N SER A 17 20.02 11.46 10.70
CA SER A 17 18.68 12.02 10.56
C SER A 17 18.52 12.78 9.24
N LYS A 18 19.58 13.42 8.73
CA LYS A 18 19.59 14.01 7.37
C LYS A 18 19.45 12.92 6.29
N ASP A 19 20.15 11.79 6.44
CA ASP A 19 20.04 10.66 5.51
C ASP A 19 18.61 10.09 5.52
N THR A 20 18.02 9.94 6.71
CA THR A 20 16.64 9.46 6.89
C THR A 20 15.62 10.46 6.33
N PHE A 21 15.82 11.77 6.54
CA PHE A 21 15.03 12.84 5.93
C PHE A 21 15.01 12.69 4.40
N THR A 22 16.18 12.53 3.79
CA THR A 22 16.32 12.43 2.33
C THR A 22 15.65 11.16 1.80
N GLN A 23 15.83 10.03 2.47
CA GLN A 23 15.16 8.78 2.10
C GLN A 23 13.63 8.90 2.17
N ASN A 24 13.11 9.49 3.25
CA ASN A 24 11.67 9.71 3.40
C ASN A 24 11.14 10.67 2.34
N LEU A 25 11.86 11.76 2.04
CA LEU A 25 11.45 12.76 1.06
C LEU A 25 11.38 12.14 -0.35
N LEU A 26 12.43 11.43 -0.76
CA LEU A 26 12.45 10.75 -2.06
C LEU A 26 11.37 9.66 -2.16
N SER A 27 11.10 8.96 -1.06
CA SER A 27 10.00 7.98 -1.02
C SER A 27 8.64 8.65 -1.20
N LEU A 28 8.39 9.76 -0.50
CA LEU A 28 7.14 10.52 -0.63
C LEU A 28 6.99 11.09 -2.05
N PHE A 29 8.06 11.59 -2.67
CA PHE A 29 8.02 12.07 -4.04
C PHE A 29 7.63 10.94 -5.00
N ASN A 30 8.27 9.77 -4.87
CA ASN A 30 7.93 8.63 -5.71
C ASN A 30 6.45 8.20 -5.54
N GLN A 31 5.91 8.26 -4.32
CA GLN A 31 4.50 7.96 -4.06
C GLN A 31 3.56 8.97 -4.73
N ILE A 32 3.88 10.28 -4.65
CA ILE A 32 3.11 11.36 -5.29
C ILE A 32 3.18 11.26 -6.81
N GLU A 33 4.38 11.06 -7.37
CA GLU A 33 4.60 10.94 -8.81
C GLU A 33 3.85 9.73 -9.37
N SER A 34 3.93 8.59 -8.68
CA SER A 34 3.27 7.36 -9.15
C SER A 34 1.75 7.49 -9.15
N ALA A 35 1.17 8.34 -8.29
CA ALA A 35 -0.27 8.59 -8.24
C ALA A 35 -0.85 9.04 -9.60
N VAL A 36 -0.09 9.81 -10.39
CA VAL A 36 -0.55 10.37 -11.66
C VAL A 36 -0.40 9.43 -12.85
N ILE A 37 0.13 8.23 -12.63
CA ILE A 37 0.06 7.13 -13.61
C ILE A 37 -1.41 6.81 -13.87
N LEU A 38 -2.22 6.69 -12.81
CA LEU A 38 -3.65 6.44 -12.90
C LEU A 38 -4.40 7.62 -13.53
N GLU A 39 -5.64 7.39 -13.96
CA GLU A 39 -6.53 8.47 -14.39
C GLU A 39 -7.22 9.12 -13.19
N GLY A 40 -7.26 10.46 -13.18
CA GLY A 40 -7.91 11.22 -12.11
C GLY A 40 -9.43 11.01 -12.02
N PRO A 41 -10.07 11.45 -10.93
CA PRO A 41 -9.55 12.37 -9.91
C PRO A 41 -8.53 11.72 -8.95
N TYR A 42 -7.52 12.49 -8.53
CA TYR A 42 -6.39 11.99 -7.73
C TYR A 42 -6.63 12.19 -6.23
N ARG A 43 -6.32 11.16 -5.45
CA ARG A 43 -6.42 11.11 -4.00
C ARG A 43 -5.09 10.70 -3.39
N LEU A 44 -4.70 11.39 -2.33
CA LEU A 44 -3.56 11.03 -1.49
C LEU A 44 -4.08 10.56 -0.15
N VAL A 45 -4.05 9.25 0.06
CA VAL A 45 -4.50 8.57 1.27
C VAL A 45 -3.41 8.65 2.33
N LEU A 46 -3.69 9.33 3.44
CA LEU A 46 -2.71 9.52 4.51
C LEU A 46 -2.62 8.28 5.40
N ASP A 47 -1.41 7.82 5.64
CA ASP A 47 -1.11 6.80 6.63
C ASP A 47 -1.16 7.37 8.07
N SER A 48 -1.50 6.52 9.04
CA SER A 48 -1.40 6.75 10.47
C SER A 48 -0.04 7.31 10.89
N ASN A 49 1.05 6.88 10.25
CA ASN A 49 2.38 7.39 10.59
C ASN A 49 2.57 8.89 10.30
N ILE A 50 1.92 9.43 9.27
CA ILE A 50 1.94 10.86 8.96
C ILE A 50 1.20 11.60 10.07
N ILE A 51 0.01 11.12 10.42
CA ILE A 51 -0.82 11.69 11.49
C ILE A 51 -0.03 11.73 12.81
N MET A 52 0.66 10.63 13.17
CA MET A 52 1.47 10.58 14.38
C MET A 52 2.62 11.62 14.40
N ARG A 53 3.23 11.93 13.25
CA ARG A 53 4.26 12.97 13.15
C ARG A 53 3.67 14.37 13.34
N LEU A 54 2.47 14.62 12.81
CA LEU A 54 1.75 15.88 13.04
C LEU A 54 1.31 16.01 14.50
N GLU A 55 0.81 14.95 15.14
CA GLU A 55 0.48 14.95 16.57
C GLU A 55 1.72 15.28 17.41
N SER A 56 2.86 14.67 17.09
CA SER A 56 4.15 14.93 17.77
C SER A 56 4.62 16.37 17.57
N TYR A 57 4.39 16.94 16.39
CA TYR A 57 4.74 18.33 16.10
C TYR A 57 3.99 19.31 16.99
N ARG A 58 2.70 19.09 17.25
CA ARG A 58 1.92 19.92 18.18
C ARG A 58 2.41 19.85 19.62
N GLN A 59 3.17 18.81 19.97
CA GLN A 59 3.83 18.66 21.26
C GLN A 59 5.25 19.27 21.26
N GLY A 60 5.63 19.99 20.20
CA GLY A 60 6.93 20.65 20.04
C GLY A 60 8.04 19.77 19.46
N ASN A 61 7.72 18.55 19.00
CA ASN A 61 8.71 17.64 18.45
C ASN A 61 8.86 17.79 16.93
N VAL A 62 9.97 18.39 16.49
CA VAL A 62 10.35 18.48 15.08
C VAL A 62 11.29 17.34 14.73
N SER A 63 10.79 16.36 13.96
CA SER A 63 11.55 15.19 13.52
C SER A 63 11.90 15.25 12.04
N GLU A 64 12.89 14.47 11.61
CA GLU A 64 13.23 14.35 10.19
C GLU A 64 12.04 13.92 9.33
N GLY A 65 11.22 12.99 9.81
CA GLY A 65 10.01 12.55 9.10
C GLY A 65 8.98 13.67 8.93
N LEU A 66 8.78 14.51 9.96
CA LEU A 66 7.91 15.68 9.86
C LEU A 66 8.41 16.65 8.78
N LEU A 67 9.71 16.97 8.78
CA LEU A 67 10.29 17.88 7.80
C LEU A 67 10.11 17.35 6.37
N SER A 68 10.32 16.05 6.15
CA SER A 68 10.09 15.41 4.84
C SER A 68 8.63 15.54 4.39
N ILE A 69 7.68 15.31 5.30
CA ILE A 69 6.23 15.46 5.03
C ILE A 69 5.92 16.90 4.62
N LEU A 70 6.32 17.88 5.44
CA LEU A 70 6.01 19.29 5.17
C LEU A 70 6.56 19.74 3.81
N LEU A 71 7.76 19.28 3.45
CA LEU A 71 8.37 19.61 2.17
C LEU A 71 7.70 18.90 0.98
N ALA A 72 7.29 17.64 1.14
CA ALA A 72 6.46 16.94 0.15
C ALA A 72 5.13 17.66 -0.10
N PHE A 73 4.52 18.23 0.94
CA PHE A 73 3.31 19.03 0.80
C PHE A 73 3.52 20.37 0.07
N LYS A 74 4.72 20.95 0.14
CA LYS A 74 5.08 22.11 -0.70
C LYS A 74 5.22 21.68 -2.17
N LEU A 75 5.76 20.49 -2.47
CA LEU A 75 5.79 19.93 -3.84
C LEU A 75 4.38 19.70 -4.38
N ILE A 76 3.49 19.06 -3.62
CA ILE A 76 2.10 18.76 -4.05
C ILE A 76 1.40 20.03 -4.56
N LYS A 77 1.61 21.17 -3.88
CA LYS A 77 1.02 22.47 -4.24
C LYS A 77 1.61 23.09 -5.53
N LYS A 78 2.78 22.65 -5.97
CA LYS A 78 3.44 23.10 -7.21
C LYS A 78 3.13 22.21 -8.41
N LEU A 79 2.65 20.98 -8.19
CA LEU A 79 2.29 20.07 -9.27
C LEU A 79 1.08 20.60 -10.04
N PRO A 80 1.00 20.38 -11.37
CA PRO A 80 -0.15 20.79 -12.18
C PRO A 80 -1.38 19.88 -12.00
N PHE A 81 -1.41 19.08 -10.94
CA PHE A 81 -2.45 18.11 -10.65
C PHE A 81 -3.14 18.46 -9.34
N HIS A 82 -4.46 18.28 -9.31
CA HIS A 82 -5.25 18.46 -8.10
C HIS A 82 -5.32 17.14 -7.33
N PHE A 83 -4.92 17.17 -6.06
CA PHE A 83 -4.95 16.01 -5.16
C PHE A 83 -5.87 16.29 -3.97
N ASP A 84 -6.87 15.44 -3.80
CA ASP A 84 -7.68 15.40 -2.58
C ASP A 84 -6.94 14.62 -1.50
N LEU A 85 -6.79 15.18 -0.30
CA LEU A 85 -6.28 14.41 0.84
C LEU A 85 -7.40 13.60 1.47
N VAL A 86 -7.12 12.34 1.76
CA VAL A 86 -8.12 11.42 2.30
C VAL A 86 -7.59 10.67 3.51
N VAL A 87 -8.40 10.55 4.55
CA VAL A 87 -8.19 9.63 5.67
C VAL A 87 -9.24 8.53 5.60
N ARG A 88 -8.78 7.28 5.66
CA ARG A 88 -9.62 6.08 5.60
C ARG A 88 -10.05 5.60 6.99
N PRO A 89 -11.13 4.80 7.10
CA PRO A 89 -11.64 4.33 8.38
C PRO A 89 -10.60 3.63 9.26
N THR A 90 -9.70 2.83 8.69
CA THR A 90 -8.65 2.10 9.42
C THR A 90 -7.58 3.03 10.01
N VAL A 91 -7.21 4.08 9.28
CA VAL A 91 -6.32 5.14 9.76
C VAL A 91 -6.96 5.90 10.92
N PHE A 92 -8.26 6.19 10.81
CA PHE A 92 -9.01 6.79 11.92
C PHE A 92 -9.12 5.84 13.13
N TYR A 93 -9.32 4.54 12.91
CA TYR A 93 -9.32 3.54 13.97
C TYR A 93 -7.98 3.49 14.72
N GLU A 94 -6.85 3.56 14.02
CA GLU A 94 -5.53 3.64 14.64
C GLU A 94 -5.26 4.99 15.34
N TYR A 95 -5.77 6.10 14.79
CA TYR A 95 -5.78 7.39 15.47
C TYR A 95 -6.53 7.31 16.82
N LEU A 96 -7.67 6.61 16.87
CA LEU A 96 -8.41 6.32 18.09
C LEU A 96 -7.74 5.28 19.01
N ARG A 97 -6.53 4.82 18.66
CA ARG A 97 -5.78 3.77 19.38
C ARG A 97 -6.54 2.44 19.43
N GLN A 98 -7.17 2.09 18.32
CA GLN A 98 -7.93 0.84 18.12
C GLN A 98 -9.08 0.70 19.13
N LYS A 99 -9.82 1.80 19.38
CA LYS A 99 -10.98 1.83 20.27
C LYS A 99 -12.21 2.33 19.52
N ASN A 100 -13.37 1.78 19.87
CA ASN A 100 -14.65 2.29 19.40
C ASN A 100 -15.01 3.59 20.09
N LEU A 101 -15.81 4.39 19.38
CA LEU A 101 -16.44 5.60 19.88
C LEU A 101 -17.64 5.22 20.75
N LYS A 102 -17.86 5.97 21.82
CA LYS A 102 -18.96 5.71 22.78
C LYS A 102 -20.17 6.60 22.55
N SER A 103 -20.02 7.68 21.77
CA SER A 103 -21.09 8.65 21.54
C SER A 103 -20.82 9.51 20.31
N THR A 104 -21.89 10.12 19.78
CA THR A 104 -21.82 11.16 18.74
C THR A 104 -20.94 12.35 19.15
N HIS A 105 -20.93 12.71 20.44
CA HIS A 105 -20.10 13.81 20.92
C HIS A 105 -18.61 13.49 20.87
N GLU A 106 -18.22 12.28 21.31
CA GLU A 106 -16.83 11.81 21.22
C GLU A 106 -16.35 11.74 19.77
N HIS A 107 -17.20 11.21 18.87
CA HIS A 107 -16.94 11.21 17.43
C HIS A 107 -16.66 12.62 16.91
N TRP A 108 -17.56 13.57 17.18
CA TRP A 108 -17.40 14.93 16.67
C TRP A 108 -16.12 15.60 17.16
N ILE A 109 -15.76 15.42 18.44
CA ILE A 109 -14.51 15.93 18.99
C ILE A 109 -13.32 15.33 18.23
N LYS A 110 -13.26 14.00 18.10
CA LYS A 110 -12.11 13.30 17.49
C LYS A 110 -12.00 13.57 16.00
N PHE A 111 -13.11 13.58 15.30
CA PHE A 111 -13.20 13.94 13.88
C PHE A 111 -12.68 15.36 13.64
N LYS A 112 -13.18 16.34 14.42
CA LYS A 112 -12.75 17.75 14.28
C LYS A 112 -11.29 17.94 14.68
N GLU A 113 -10.83 17.26 15.72
CA GLU A 113 -9.43 17.30 16.18
C GLU A 113 -8.48 16.83 15.08
N LEU A 114 -8.75 15.67 14.48
CA LEU A 114 -7.96 15.10 13.40
C LEU A 114 -8.01 15.97 12.13
N LYS A 115 -9.21 16.44 11.76
CA LYS A 115 -9.36 17.34 10.61
C LYS A 115 -8.55 18.62 10.78
N LYS A 116 -8.71 19.28 11.93
CA LYS A 116 -7.99 20.51 12.27
C LYS A 116 -6.48 20.29 12.27
N LEU A 117 -6.01 19.17 12.83
CA LEU A 117 -4.60 18.79 12.80
C LEU A 117 -4.04 18.78 11.38
N ILE A 118 -4.66 17.99 10.49
CA ILE A 118 -4.12 17.81 9.13
C ILE A 118 -4.26 19.10 8.31
N GLU A 119 -5.44 19.74 8.33
CA GLU A 119 -5.69 20.93 7.51
C GLU A 119 -4.83 22.12 7.91
N GLU A 120 -4.59 22.34 9.21
CA GLU A 120 -3.73 23.44 9.67
C GLU A 120 -2.25 23.17 9.41
N GLU A 121 -1.75 21.97 9.71
CA GLU A 121 -0.31 21.70 9.60
C GLU A 121 0.13 21.53 8.13
N LEU A 122 -0.70 20.95 7.27
CA LEU A 122 -0.38 20.70 5.86
C LEU A 122 -0.92 21.82 4.93
N GLY A 123 -1.88 22.61 5.40
CA GLY A 123 -2.50 23.69 4.65
C GLY A 123 -3.25 23.20 3.42
N SER A 124 -3.93 22.05 3.54
CA SER A 124 -4.65 21.37 2.46
C SER A 124 -5.95 20.81 3.01
N LYS A 125 -7.03 20.88 2.23
CA LYS A 125 -8.35 20.40 2.62
C LYS A 125 -8.32 18.88 2.80
N LEU A 126 -8.95 18.40 3.87
CA LEU A 126 -9.04 16.97 4.18
C LEU A 126 -10.46 16.44 3.98
N PHE A 127 -10.52 15.29 3.32
CA PHE A 127 -11.71 14.46 3.18
C PHE A 127 -11.54 13.15 3.97
N PHE A 128 -12.67 12.51 4.22
CA PHE A 128 -12.72 11.24 4.92
C PHE A 128 -13.56 10.28 4.12
N ASP A 129 -13.24 8.99 4.18
CA ASP A 129 -14.09 7.96 3.57
C ASP A 129 -15.04 7.41 4.63
N GLY A 130 -16.31 7.81 4.59
CA GLY A 130 -17.41 7.13 5.29
C GLY A 130 -17.46 7.29 6.82
N ILE A 131 -16.59 8.12 7.42
CA ILE A 131 -16.52 8.38 8.86
C ILE A 131 -16.93 9.80 9.26
N GLU A 132 -17.53 10.56 8.34
CA GLU A 132 -17.98 11.95 8.54
C GLU A 132 -19.13 12.06 9.54
N THR A 133 -19.88 10.97 9.72
CA THR A 133 -21.00 10.86 10.67
C THR A 133 -20.69 9.81 11.74
N TYR A 134 -21.30 9.94 12.91
CA TYR A 134 -21.17 8.95 13.98
C TYR A 134 -21.60 7.56 13.51
N GLN A 135 -22.72 7.44 12.80
CA GLN A 135 -23.26 6.17 12.33
C GLN A 135 -22.32 5.51 11.30
N GLY A 136 -21.75 6.30 10.39
CA GLY A 136 -20.76 5.80 9.43
C GLY A 136 -19.50 5.31 10.14
N ALA A 137 -18.95 6.13 11.05
CA ALA A 137 -17.80 5.76 11.86
C ALA A 137 -18.07 4.51 12.70
N GLU A 138 -19.16 4.46 13.47
CA GLU A 138 -19.54 3.32 14.29
C GLU A 138 -19.63 2.03 13.47
N LYS A 139 -20.31 2.07 12.31
CA LYS A 139 -20.40 0.94 11.39
C LYS A 139 -19.02 0.45 10.97
N TYR A 140 -18.17 1.33 10.41
CA TYR A 140 -16.86 0.92 9.92
C TYR A 140 -15.94 0.43 11.04
N LEU A 141 -15.93 1.09 12.19
CA LEU A 141 -15.12 0.67 13.34
C LEU A 141 -15.52 -0.72 13.84
N GLN A 142 -16.82 -1.03 13.87
CA GLN A 142 -17.30 -2.39 14.23
C GLN A 142 -16.85 -3.45 13.22
N LEU A 143 -16.97 -3.18 11.93
CA LEU A 143 -16.53 -4.11 10.87
C LEU A 143 -15.01 -4.34 10.93
N ILE A 144 -14.23 -3.26 11.06
CA ILE A 144 -12.77 -3.32 11.22
C ILE A 144 -12.41 -4.14 12.45
N GLN A 145 -13.05 -3.89 13.59
CA GLN A 145 -12.76 -4.63 14.81
C GLN A 145 -13.08 -6.13 14.68
N SER A 146 -14.20 -6.48 14.05
CA SER A 146 -14.57 -7.86 13.76
C SER A 146 -13.48 -8.55 12.94
N ASP A 147 -13.04 -7.92 11.85
CA ASP A 147 -12.00 -8.45 10.97
C ASP A 147 -10.64 -8.52 11.65
N VAL A 148 -10.27 -7.53 12.46
CA VAL A 148 -9.02 -7.54 13.24
C VAL A 148 -8.96 -8.75 14.17
N GLU A 149 -10.08 -9.12 14.82
CA GLU A 149 -10.14 -10.31 15.66
C GLU A 149 -10.07 -11.61 14.86
N LYS A 150 -10.72 -11.68 13.69
CA LYS A 150 -10.58 -12.83 12.76
C LYS A 150 -9.12 -13.00 12.33
N ILE A 151 -8.51 -11.93 11.82
CA ILE A 151 -7.11 -11.90 11.38
C ILE A 151 -6.18 -12.33 12.52
N LYS A 152 -6.33 -11.76 13.71
CA LYS A 152 -5.51 -12.08 14.86
C LYS A 152 -5.58 -13.56 15.22
N LYS A 153 -6.79 -14.14 15.28
CA LYS A 153 -6.97 -15.57 15.54
C LYS A 153 -6.31 -16.43 14.47
N THR A 154 -6.45 -16.07 13.21
CA THR A 154 -5.82 -16.77 12.09
C THR A 154 -4.29 -16.72 12.15
N LEU A 155 -3.70 -15.55 12.41
CA LEU A 155 -2.23 -15.45 12.54
C LEU A 155 -1.69 -16.26 13.74
N ILE A 156 -2.45 -16.35 14.84
CA ILE A 156 -2.10 -17.22 15.97
C ILE A 156 -2.22 -18.70 15.56
N ALA A 157 -3.27 -19.08 14.81
CA ALA A 157 -3.43 -20.44 14.32
C ALA A 157 -2.23 -20.83 13.43
N TYR A 158 -1.84 -19.96 12.49
CA TYR A 158 -0.68 -20.20 11.63
C TYR A 158 0.62 -20.38 12.42
N GLN A 159 0.83 -19.65 13.51
CA GLN A 159 2.01 -19.83 14.36
C GLN A 159 2.10 -21.22 15.03
N ASN A 160 0.95 -21.86 15.27
CA ASN A 160 0.85 -23.11 16.01
C ASN A 160 0.64 -24.33 15.09
N GLU A 161 0.43 -24.11 13.80
CA GLU A 161 0.19 -25.15 12.82
C GLU A 161 1.49 -25.85 12.39
N ASN A 162 1.39 -27.15 12.08
CA ASN A 162 2.51 -27.91 11.56
C ASN A 162 2.56 -27.78 10.03
N TRP A 163 3.39 -26.88 9.54
CA TRP A 163 3.58 -26.59 8.12
C TRP A 163 4.48 -27.60 7.40
N HIS A 164 4.35 -28.88 7.72
CA HIS A 164 5.06 -29.92 6.99
C HIS A 164 4.36 -30.22 5.67
N ILE A 165 5.07 -30.04 4.55
CA ILE A 165 4.52 -30.15 3.20
C ILE A 165 5.22 -31.26 2.42
N ASN A 166 4.43 -32.08 1.73
CA ASN A 166 4.93 -32.92 0.65
C ASN A 166 4.98 -32.10 -0.65
N PHE A 167 6.20 -31.75 -1.08
CA PHE A 167 6.42 -30.96 -2.30
C PHE A 167 6.31 -31.78 -3.59
N VAL A 168 6.23 -33.12 -3.53
CA VAL A 168 6.03 -33.95 -4.72
C VAL A 168 4.63 -34.56 -4.67
N GLN A 169 3.75 -34.08 -5.54
CA GLN A 169 2.34 -34.47 -5.56
C GLN A 169 1.95 -35.02 -6.94
N ARG A 170 0.88 -35.80 -7.02
CA ARG A 170 0.37 -36.25 -8.33
C ARG A 170 -0.16 -35.05 -9.12
N ALA A 171 0.05 -35.07 -10.44
CA ALA A 171 -0.57 -34.12 -11.35
C ALA A 171 -2.10 -34.19 -11.22
N GLY A 172 -2.77 -33.03 -11.25
CA GLY A 172 -4.22 -32.94 -11.07
C GLY A 172 -4.71 -33.00 -9.62
N SER A 173 -3.81 -32.89 -8.63
CA SER A 173 -4.13 -32.82 -7.19
C SER A 173 -4.83 -31.52 -6.74
N GLY A 174 -5.09 -30.59 -7.66
CA GLY A 174 -5.68 -29.28 -7.36
C GLY A 174 -4.65 -28.23 -6.93
N VAL A 175 -3.36 -28.56 -6.90
CA VAL A 175 -2.27 -27.63 -6.58
C VAL A 175 -1.43 -27.38 -7.83
N ALA A 176 -1.03 -26.13 -8.06
CA ALA A 176 -0.13 -25.78 -9.14
C ALA A 176 1.29 -26.30 -8.87
N GLY A 177 2.04 -26.62 -9.91
CA GLY A 177 3.42 -27.09 -9.79
C GLY A 177 4.10 -27.28 -11.14
N PHE A 178 5.38 -27.63 -11.10
CA PHE A 178 6.18 -27.93 -12.28
C PHE A 178 6.14 -29.43 -12.58
N PRO A 179 5.84 -29.87 -13.81
CA PRO A 179 5.81 -31.28 -14.15
C PRO A 179 7.20 -31.92 -13.99
N ILE A 180 7.25 -33.11 -13.40
CA ILE A 180 8.47 -33.90 -13.30
C ILE A 180 8.52 -34.82 -14.52
N THR A 181 9.43 -34.54 -15.45
CA THR A 181 9.54 -35.21 -16.75
C THR A 181 9.55 -36.74 -16.62
N GLY A 182 8.71 -37.41 -17.41
CA GLY A 182 8.62 -38.87 -17.43
C GLY A 182 7.82 -39.47 -16.27
N THR A 183 7.09 -38.66 -15.50
CA THR A 183 6.28 -39.11 -14.36
C THR A 183 4.88 -38.47 -14.35
N GLU A 184 3.97 -39.01 -13.55
CA GLU A 184 2.64 -38.41 -13.27
C GLU A 184 2.67 -37.41 -12.10
N TYR A 185 3.86 -36.93 -11.70
CA TYR A 185 4.03 -36.06 -10.54
C TYR A 185 4.41 -34.64 -10.94
N ILE A 186 4.08 -33.71 -10.04
CA ILE A 186 4.48 -32.32 -10.07
C ILE A 186 5.32 -32.01 -8.83
N LEU A 187 6.29 -31.12 -9.02
CA LEU A 187 6.97 -30.43 -7.93
C LEU A 187 6.17 -29.17 -7.58
N VAL A 188 5.74 -29.06 -6.34
CA VAL A 188 4.98 -27.92 -5.80
C VAL A 188 5.94 -26.98 -5.06
N PRO A 189 6.21 -25.78 -5.59
CA PRO A 189 6.99 -24.77 -4.89
C PRO A 189 6.32 -24.31 -3.57
N PRO A 190 7.09 -23.84 -2.58
CA PRO A 190 6.54 -23.36 -1.31
C PRO A 190 5.46 -22.28 -1.46
N ALA A 191 5.61 -21.36 -2.42
CA ALA A 191 4.62 -20.32 -2.69
C ALA A 191 3.28 -20.91 -3.17
N PHE A 192 3.31 -21.89 -4.09
CA PHE A 192 2.09 -22.53 -4.61
C PHE A 192 1.42 -23.40 -3.56
N ALA A 193 2.20 -24.06 -2.70
CA ALA A 193 1.66 -24.75 -1.54
C ALA A 193 0.94 -23.78 -0.60
N ALA A 194 1.53 -22.61 -0.35
CA ALA A 194 0.91 -21.59 0.50
C ALA A 194 -0.41 -21.07 -0.08
N ASP A 195 -0.46 -20.80 -1.38
CA ASP A 195 -1.69 -20.37 -2.07
C ASP A 195 -2.79 -21.42 -1.97
N ALA A 196 -2.45 -22.70 -2.17
CA ALA A 196 -3.43 -23.79 -2.10
C ALA A 196 -3.93 -24.07 -0.68
N LEU A 197 -3.15 -23.75 0.34
CA LEU A 197 -3.51 -23.93 1.75
C LEU A 197 -4.28 -22.73 2.32
N PHE A 198 -4.23 -21.57 1.66
CA PHE A 198 -4.98 -20.40 2.09
C PHE A 198 -6.48 -20.64 1.95
N HIS A 199 -7.20 -20.39 3.04
CA HIS A 199 -8.66 -20.38 3.05
C HIS A 199 -9.15 -18.98 3.41
N PRO A 200 -10.18 -18.46 2.71
CA PRO A 200 -10.83 -17.21 3.08
C PRO A 200 -11.25 -17.19 4.56
N LEU A 201 -10.92 -16.09 5.26
CA LEU A 201 -11.26 -15.80 6.65
C LEU A 201 -12.71 -15.30 6.83
N GLY A 202 -13.38 -14.89 5.75
CA GLY A 202 -14.70 -14.27 5.77
C GLY A 202 -14.65 -12.84 6.31
N LEU A 203 -13.77 -12.01 5.75
CA LEU A 203 -13.63 -10.60 6.13
C LEU A 203 -14.81 -9.76 5.60
N GLU A 204 -15.25 -8.78 6.39
CA GLU A 204 -16.42 -7.95 6.09
C GLU A 204 -16.06 -6.51 5.69
N TYR A 205 -14.97 -5.97 6.24
CA TYR A 205 -14.44 -4.66 5.89
C TYR A 205 -13.36 -4.77 4.81
N PHE A 206 -12.40 -5.67 4.99
CA PHE A 206 -11.28 -5.81 4.07
C PHE A 206 -11.68 -6.65 2.85
N ASP A 207 -11.22 -6.23 1.67
CA ASP A 207 -11.34 -7.04 0.46
C ASP A 207 -10.48 -8.30 0.60
N GLU A 208 -11.13 -9.43 0.87
CA GLU A 208 -10.47 -10.69 1.13
C GLU A 208 -9.62 -11.19 -0.04
N THR A 209 -10.02 -10.90 -1.28
CA THR A 209 -9.24 -11.28 -2.46
C THR A 209 -7.93 -10.49 -2.48
N LYS A 210 -8.00 -9.17 -2.29
CA LYS A 210 -6.80 -8.31 -2.26
C LYS A 210 -5.97 -8.55 -0.99
N SER A 211 -6.58 -8.85 0.15
CA SER A 211 -5.87 -9.10 1.41
C SER A 211 -5.22 -10.48 1.47
N SER A 212 -5.68 -11.47 0.68
CA SER A 212 -5.18 -12.86 0.68
C SER A 212 -3.66 -12.96 0.66
N GLN A 213 -2.98 -12.12 -0.14
CA GLN A 213 -1.53 -12.10 -0.27
C GLN A 213 -0.77 -11.93 1.06
N PHE A 214 -1.33 -11.19 2.03
CA PHE A 214 -0.72 -11.07 3.35
C PHE A 214 -0.72 -12.42 4.07
N PHE A 215 -1.85 -13.14 4.01
CA PHE A 215 -2.03 -14.41 4.69
C PHE A 215 -1.29 -15.55 3.99
N THR A 216 -1.33 -15.60 2.66
CA THR A 216 -0.50 -16.53 1.88
C THR A 216 0.96 -16.35 2.22
N GLN A 217 1.47 -15.11 2.30
CA GLN A 217 2.88 -14.90 2.60
C GLN A 217 3.27 -15.34 4.03
N TYR A 218 2.34 -15.27 4.99
CA TYR A 218 2.51 -15.88 6.30
C TYR A 218 2.64 -17.41 6.23
N ILE A 219 1.75 -18.06 5.49
CA ILE A 219 1.81 -19.52 5.29
C ILE A 219 3.12 -19.90 4.60
N HIS A 220 3.48 -19.20 3.52
CA HIS A 220 4.71 -19.42 2.76
C HIS A 220 5.94 -19.31 3.68
N LYS A 221 6.00 -18.27 4.51
CA LYS A 221 7.07 -18.09 5.49
C LYS A 221 7.18 -19.30 6.42
N TYR A 222 6.07 -19.78 6.99
CA TYR A 222 6.11 -20.90 7.91
C TYR A 222 6.45 -22.24 7.24
N ILE A 223 6.02 -22.46 6.00
CA ILE A 223 6.47 -23.61 5.19
C ILE A 223 7.98 -23.57 4.99
N VAL A 224 8.54 -22.40 4.65
CA VAL A 224 9.97 -22.21 4.45
C VAL A 224 10.76 -22.35 5.75
N GLU A 225 10.25 -21.86 6.87
CA GLU A 225 10.92 -21.94 8.17
C GLU A 225 10.84 -23.34 8.80
N CYS A 226 9.84 -24.15 8.43
CA CYS A 226 9.62 -25.50 8.96
C CYS A 226 10.82 -26.44 8.73
N LYS A 227 11.38 -26.99 9.83
CA LYS A 227 12.60 -27.81 9.80
C LYS A 227 12.43 -29.21 9.20
N SER A 228 11.23 -29.75 9.20
CA SER A 228 10.95 -31.08 8.64
C SER A 228 10.75 -31.07 7.13
N ASN A 229 10.67 -29.90 6.49
CA ASN A 229 10.50 -29.77 5.05
C ASN A 229 11.81 -29.99 4.29
N ASP A 230 11.68 -30.46 3.05
CA ASP A 230 12.82 -30.67 2.15
C ASP A 230 13.54 -29.35 1.86
N ARG A 231 14.76 -29.24 2.39
CA ARG A 231 15.59 -28.04 2.26
C ARG A 231 16.08 -27.82 0.83
N HIS A 232 16.29 -28.88 0.06
CA HIS A 232 16.69 -28.75 -1.33
C HIS A 232 15.59 -28.10 -2.18
N VAL A 233 14.31 -28.42 -1.91
CA VAL A 233 13.19 -27.77 -2.59
C VAL A 233 13.07 -26.30 -2.14
N ILE A 234 13.15 -26.04 -0.84
CA ILE A 234 13.04 -24.67 -0.31
C ILE A 234 14.15 -23.78 -0.88
N ASP A 235 15.40 -24.22 -0.87
CA ASP A 235 16.54 -23.38 -1.29
C ASP A 235 16.51 -23.07 -2.79
N ASN A 236 16.00 -23.98 -3.62
CA ASN A 236 15.94 -23.81 -5.07
C ASN A 236 14.67 -23.10 -5.56
N TYR A 237 13.56 -23.19 -4.83
CA TYR A 237 12.24 -22.74 -5.29
C TYR A 237 11.59 -21.69 -4.40
N ASN A 238 12.26 -21.21 -3.34
CA ASN A 238 11.78 -20.05 -2.60
C ASN A 238 11.94 -18.76 -3.41
N SER A 239 10.80 -18.22 -3.86
CA SER A 239 10.73 -16.95 -4.60
C SER A 239 10.77 -15.71 -3.71
N GLU A 240 10.57 -15.84 -2.40
CA GLU A 240 10.40 -14.71 -1.49
C GLU A 240 11.32 -14.85 -0.25
N LYS A 241 12.32 -13.98 -0.14
CA LYS A 241 13.28 -14.04 0.98
C LYS A 241 12.94 -13.11 2.13
N ASP A 242 12.32 -11.96 1.82
CA ASP A 242 12.08 -10.90 2.80
C ASP A 242 10.75 -11.05 3.53
N PHE A 243 9.78 -11.76 2.95
CA PHE A 243 8.41 -11.91 3.48
C PHE A 243 7.82 -10.56 3.95
N LEU A 244 7.85 -9.55 3.07
CA LEU A 244 7.60 -8.15 3.40
C LEU A 244 6.26 -7.89 4.10
N PHE A 245 5.16 -8.49 3.63
CA PHE A 245 3.82 -8.36 4.21
C PHE A 245 3.73 -8.91 5.64
N THR A 246 4.49 -9.97 5.97
CA THR A 246 4.60 -10.45 7.36
C THR A 246 5.27 -9.46 8.29
N GLN A 247 5.99 -8.48 7.74
CA GLN A 247 6.63 -7.41 8.50
C GLN A 247 5.76 -6.16 8.65
N ILE A 248 4.71 -6.03 7.82
CA ILE A 248 3.73 -4.94 7.78
C ILE A 248 2.58 -5.30 8.73
N LEU A 249 1.79 -6.33 8.39
CA LEU A 249 0.69 -6.82 9.22
C LEU A 249 1.22 -7.88 10.17
N LYS A 250 1.26 -7.64 11.49
CA LYS A 250 1.84 -8.61 12.44
C LYS A 250 1.28 -8.53 13.85
N LEU A 251 1.48 -9.62 14.59
CA LEU A 251 1.22 -9.68 16.01
C LEU A 251 2.39 -9.08 16.80
N THR A 252 2.07 -8.20 17.74
CA THR A 252 3.01 -7.72 18.75
C THR A 252 3.30 -8.81 19.79
N SER A 253 4.33 -8.63 20.62
CA SER A 253 4.63 -9.53 21.75
C SER A 253 3.48 -9.66 22.75
N LYS A 254 2.58 -8.67 22.80
CA LYS A 254 1.37 -8.68 23.63
C LYS A 254 0.15 -9.27 22.91
N GLY A 255 0.31 -9.77 21.69
CA GLY A 255 -0.76 -10.34 20.87
C GLY A 255 -1.70 -9.32 20.23
N ASN A 256 -1.38 -8.02 20.25
CA ASN A 256 -2.15 -7.01 19.50
C ASN A 256 -1.76 -7.03 18.03
N LEU A 257 -2.73 -6.78 17.15
CA LEU A 257 -2.50 -6.67 15.70
C LEU A 257 -1.98 -5.26 15.36
N MET A 258 -0.91 -5.21 14.59
CA MET A 258 -0.26 -4.00 14.06
C MET A 258 -0.30 -4.04 12.53
N GLY A 259 -0.42 -2.86 11.89
CA GLY A 259 -0.48 -2.73 10.44
C GLY A 259 -1.89 -2.88 9.87
N VAL A 260 -2.92 -2.48 10.61
CA VAL A 260 -4.32 -2.57 10.19
C VAL A 260 -4.62 -1.53 9.12
N ALA A 261 -4.16 -0.29 9.34
CA ALA A 261 -4.21 0.75 8.32
C ALA A 261 -3.31 0.40 7.12
N ASP A 262 -2.12 -0.15 7.35
CA ASP A 262 -1.20 -0.52 6.27
C ASP A 262 -1.79 -1.59 5.33
N LEU A 263 -2.49 -2.58 5.87
CA LEU A 263 -3.24 -3.58 5.09
C LEU A 263 -4.26 -2.87 4.18
N ASP A 264 -5.09 -2.00 4.76
CA ASP A 264 -6.12 -1.28 4.02
C ASP A 264 -5.54 -0.38 2.93
N ILE A 265 -4.50 0.37 3.27
CA ILE A 265 -3.80 1.29 2.38
C ILE A 265 -3.18 0.50 1.24
N TYR A 266 -2.46 -0.60 1.52
CA TYR A 266 -1.84 -1.40 0.47
C TYR A 266 -2.88 -1.94 -0.52
N THR A 267 -3.97 -2.53 -0.03
CA THR A 267 -4.96 -3.16 -0.92
C THR A 267 -5.72 -2.16 -1.79
N ASN A 268 -5.87 -0.91 -1.34
CA ASN A 268 -6.66 0.11 -2.05
C ASN A 268 -5.80 1.14 -2.79
N CYS A 269 -4.53 1.31 -2.42
CA CYS A 269 -3.61 2.24 -3.06
C CYS A 269 -2.57 1.55 -3.96
N ASN A 270 -2.69 0.24 -4.17
CA ASN A 270 -1.89 -0.49 -5.15
C ASN A 270 -2.21 0.03 -6.56
N ILE A 271 -1.21 0.66 -7.20
CA ILE A 271 -1.37 1.30 -8.52
C ILE A 271 -1.61 0.25 -9.61
N HIS A 272 -0.92 -0.89 -9.56
CA HIS A 272 -1.12 -1.97 -10.52
C HIS A 272 -2.58 -2.45 -10.55
N SER A 273 -3.15 -2.76 -9.37
CA SER A 273 -4.54 -3.21 -9.26
C SER A 273 -5.52 -2.13 -9.71
N GLN A 274 -5.32 -0.87 -9.31
CA GLN A 274 -6.18 0.24 -9.73
C GLN A 274 -6.10 0.50 -11.24
N PHE A 275 -4.91 0.38 -11.84
CA PHE A 275 -4.73 0.56 -13.28
C PHE A 275 -5.48 -0.53 -14.07
N SER A 276 -5.48 -1.76 -13.57
CA SER A 276 -6.29 -2.85 -14.12
C SER A 276 -7.80 -2.60 -13.91
N ASP A 277 -8.22 -2.14 -12.73
CA ASP A 277 -9.63 -1.81 -12.47
C ASP A 277 -10.14 -0.70 -13.41
N GLN A 278 -9.32 0.33 -13.67
CA GLN A 278 -9.65 1.43 -14.59
C GLN A 278 -9.74 0.99 -16.06
N SER A 279 -9.07 -0.11 -16.46
CA SER A 279 -9.11 -0.59 -17.86
C SER A 279 -10.51 -1.11 -18.24
N HIS A 280 -11.29 -1.50 -17.25
CA HIS A 280 -12.66 -2.00 -17.41
C HIS A 280 -13.71 -0.88 -17.26
N SER A 281 -13.31 0.38 -17.44
CA SER A 281 -14.15 1.58 -17.29
C SER A 281 -14.89 1.67 -15.95
N ARG A 282 -14.37 1.01 -14.91
CA ARG A 282 -14.90 1.17 -13.56
C ARG A 282 -14.47 2.53 -13.04
N TYR A 283 -15.44 3.39 -12.76
CA TYR A 283 -15.17 4.70 -12.17
C TYR A 283 -14.63 4.52 -10.75
N ALA A 284 -13.31 4.62 -10.61
CA ALA A 284 -12.61 4.61 -9.34
C ALA A 284 -11.58 5.74 -9.30
N PRO A 285 -11.58 6.57 -8.24
CA PRO A 285 -10.63 7.65 -8.09
C PRO A 285 -9.22 7.09 -7.87
N ALA A 286 -8.23 7.64 -8.57
CA ALA A 286 -6.84 7.28 -8.45
C ALA A 286 -6.32 7.55 -7.04
N SER A 287 -6.12 6.51 -6.25
CA SER A 287 -5.73 6.62 -4.85
C SER A 287 -4.30 6.15 -4.67
N ALA A 288 -3.41 7.05 -4.27
CA ALA A 288 -2.05 6.70 -3.86
C ALA A 288 -1.87 6.94 -2.36
N ALA A 289 -1.08 6.10 -1.72
CA ALA A 289 -0.77 6.29 -0.31
C ALA A 289 0.28 7.38 -0.14
N LEU A 290 0.25 8.07 0.99
CA LEU A 290 1.38 8.80 1.54
C LEU A 290 1.78 8.18 2.87
N THR A 291 2.98 7.62 2.90
CA THR A 291 3.56 6.93 4.06
C THR A 291 5.05 7.20 4.18
N ILE A 292 5.54 7.27 5.41
CA ILE A 292 6.98 7.24 5.73
C ILE A 292 7.42 5.90 6.36
N ASP A 293 6.54 4.89 6.37
CA ASP A 293 6.90 3.53 6.76
C ASP A 293 7.62 2.87 5.59
N GLY A 294 8.90 2.58 5.77
CA GLY A 294 9.73 2.04 4.72
C GLY A 294 9.26 0.70 4.16
N LYS A 295 8.53 -0.11 4.94
CA LYS A 295 8.03 -1.41 4.48
C LYS A 295 6.79 -1.24 3.62
N LEU A 296 5.82 -0.44 4.07
CA LEU A 296 4.64 -0.13 3.28
C LEU A 296 5.02 0.61 1.99
N ALA A 297 5.91 1.60 2.09
CA ALA A 297 6.45 2.31 0.93
C ALA A 297 7.13 1.37 -0.07
N ARG A 298 7.93 0.40 0.41
CA ARG A 298 8.57 -0.60 -0.44
C ARG A 298 7.54 -1.53 -1.10
N ALA A 299 6.52 -1.97 -0.35
CA ALA A 299 5.46 -2.82 -0.89
C ALA A 299 4.70 -2.10 -2.01
N LEU A 300 4.30 -0.85 -1.78
CA LEU A 300 3.62 -0.02 -2.77
C LEU A 300 4.50 0.20 -4.00
N ARG A 301 5.79 0.52 -3.81
CA ARG A 301 6.73 0.71 -4.93
C ARG A 301 6.84 -0.52 -5.83
N ASN A 302 6.83 -1.72 -5.25
CA ASN A 302 6.86 -2.97 -6.02
C ASN A 302 5.59 -3.15 -6.88
N SER A 303 4.50 -2.47 -6.53
CA SER A 303 3.23 -2.45 -7.26
C SER A 303 3.00 -1.20 -8.12
N ASN A 304 4.03 -0.37 -8.36
CA ASN A 304 3.92 0.81 -9.21
C ASN A 304 4.06 0.48 -10.73
N SER A 305 4.07 -0.80 -11.10
CA SER A 305 4.09 -1.20 -12.51
C SER A 305 2.70 -1.09 -13.14
N HIS A 306 2.64 -0.45 -14.30
CA HIS A 306 1.47 -0.41 -15.16
C HIS A 306 1.84 -1.16 -16.46
N HIS A 307 1.18 -2.28 -16.70
CA HIS A 307 1.35 -3.08 -17.91
C HIS A 307 0.01 -3.12 -18.64
N ILE A 308 0.08 -3.34 -19.96
CA ILE A 308 -1.11 -3.61 -20.79
C ILE A 308 -1.76 -4.89 -20.26
N THR A 309 -3.03 -4.78 -19.84
CA THR A 309 -3.83 -5.86 -19.24
C THR A 309 -4.80 -6.50 -20.23
N SER A 310 -5.07 -5.87 -21.36
CA SER A 310 -5.68 -6.51 -22.52
C SER A 310 -4.82 -7.72 -22.85
N GLY A 311 -5.46 -8.89 -22.86
CA GLY A 311 -4.79 -10.15 -23.13
C GLY A 311 -3.90 -9.97 -24.36
N GLY A 312 -2.66 -10.46 -24.29
CA GLY A 312 -1.74 -10.40 -25.42
C GLY A 312 -2.45 -10.86 -26.68
N MET A 313 -2.05 -10.31 -27.83
CA MET A 313 -2.56 -10.64 -29.16
C MET A 313 -2.52 -12.15 -29.42
N VAL A 314 -3.54 -12.86 -28.98
CA VAL A 314 -3.75 -14.27 -29.30
C VAL A 314 -4.90 -14.26 -30.29
N CYS A 315 -4.55 -14.09 -31.57
CA CYS A 315 -5.46 -14.34 -32.68
C CYS A 315 -5.78 -15.84 -32.68
N GLY A 316 -6.83 -16.20 -31.95
CA GLY A 316 -7.40 -17.55 -31.99
C GLY A 316 -8.26 -17.74 -33.24
N PRO A 317 -8.93 -18.90 -33.39
CA PRO A 317 -9.89 -19.16 -34.47
C PRO A 317 -11.21 -18.38 -34.31
N GLU A 318 -11.16 -17.20 -33.69
CA GLU A 318 -12.31 -16.34 -33.44
C GLU A 318 -12.74 -15.61 -34.73
N ASN A 319 -13.99 -15.15 -34.78
CA ASN A 319 -14.51 -14.42 -35.93
C ASN A 319 -13.78 -13.06 -36.09
N GLU A 320 -13.90 -12.45 -37.27
CA GLU A 320 -13.22 -11.18 -37.59
C GLU A 320 -13.62 -10.03 -36.65
N ASP A 321 -14.88 -10.01 -36.22
CA ASP A 321 -15.42 -8.99 -35.31
C ASP A 321 -14.79 -9.06 -33.91
N ASP A 322 -14.61 -10.27 -33.36
CA ASP A 322 -13.99 -10.49 -32.05
C ASP A 322 -12.50 -10.09 -32.07
N ASN A 323 -11.81 -10.40 -33.17
CA ASN A 323 -10.43 -9.98 -33.37
C ASN A 323 -10.31 -8.45 -33.51
N ASN A 324 -11.24 -7.80 -34.20
CA ASN A 324 -11.30 -6.34 -34.31
C ASN A 324 -11.58 -5.69 -32.96
N ALA A 325 -12.52 -6.21 -32.17
CA ALA A 325 -12.82 -5.70 -30.83
C ALA A 325 -11.59 -5.82 -29.89
N LYS A 326 -10.85 -6.93 -29.95
CA LYS A 326 -9.60 -7.10 -29.21
C LYS A 326 -8.52 -6.10 -29.64
N MET A 327 -8.40 -5.84 -30.94
CA MET A 327 -7.49 -4.84 -31.48
C MET A 327 -7.84 -3.44 -31.00
N GLU A 328 -9.12 -3.06 -31.05
CA GLU A 328 -9.59 -1.75 -30.55
C GLU A 328 -9.31 -1.59 -29.06
N ALA A 329 -9.61 -2.61 -28.25
CA ALA A 329 -9.32 -2.60 -26.82
C ALA A 329 -7.81 -2.44 -26.54
N PHE A 330 -6.96 -3.14 -27.30
CA PHE A 330 -5.50 -3.01 -27.20
C PHE A 330 -5.01 -1.60 -27.58
N ILE A 331 -5.55 -1.02 -28.67
CA ILE A 331 -5.19 0.33 -29.11
C ILE A 331 -5.59 1.37 -28.05
N GLU A 332 -6.80 1.27 -27.49
CA GLU A 332 -7.25 2.20 -26.44
C GLU A 332 -6.42 2.06 -25.17
N GLU A 333 -6.07 0.84 -24.76
CA GLU A 333 -5.20 0.65 -23.61
C GLU A 333 -3.78 1.18 -23.84
N HIS A 334 -3.25 1.04 -25.07
CA HIS A 334 -1.98 1.63 -25.44
C HIS A 334 -2.02 3.17 -25.37
N LYS A 335 -3.10 3.81 -25.84
CA LYS A 335 -3.27 5.28 -25.70
C LYS A 335 -3.27 5.68 -24.23
N ARG A 336 -4.04 4.98 -23.40
CA ARG A 336 -4.08 5.19 -21.95
C ARG A 336 -2.71 5.06 -21.30
N MET A 337 -1.92 4.07 -21.71
CA MET A 337 -0.54 3.88 -21.23
C MET A 337 0.34 5.08 -21.60
N GLN A 338 0.29 5.56 -22.84
CA GLN A 338 1.04 6.74 -23.28
C GLN A 338 0.65 8.01 -22.51
N GLU A 339 -0.63 8.20 -22.23
CA GLU A 339 -1.11 9.32 -21.41
C GLU A 339 -0.61 9.22 -19.97
N SER A 340 -0.62 8.02 -19.41
CA SER A 340 -0.11 7.72 -18.07
C SER A 340 1.39 8.05 -17.95
N GLU A 341 2.19 7.62 -18.93
CA GLU A 341 3.63 7.96 -19.01
C GLU A 341 3.86 9.47 -19.15
N LYS A 342 3.03 10.16 -19.93
CA LYS A 342 3.10 11.62 -20.09
C LYS A 342 2.84 12.34 -18.77
N ARG A 343 1.78 11.97 -18.04
CA ARG A 343 1.47 12.53 -16.71
C ARG A 343 2.60 12.28 -15.72
N TYR A 344 3.09 11.05 -15.68
CA TYR A 344 4.20 10.66 -14.81
C TYR A 344 5.48 11.46 -15.10
N ARG A 345 5.81 11.67 -16.39
CA ARG A 345 6.96 12.50 -16.80
C ARG A 345 6.84 13.94 -16.31
N ILE A 346 5.66 14.55 -16.46
CA ILE A 346 5.39 15.91 -15.97
C ILE A 346 5.61 16.00 -14.45
N ALA A 347 5.12 15.01 -13.69
CA ALA A 347 5.31 14.98 -12.24
C ALA A 347 6.80 14.86 -11.87
N ILE A 348 7.56 13.95 -12.51
CA ILE A 348 9.01 13.80 -12.27
C ILE A 348 9.76 15.09 -12.59
N GLU A 349 9.45 15.74 -13.71
CA GLU A 349 10.11 16.99 -14.13
C GLU A 349 9.87 18.10 -13.10
N ALA A 350 8.62 18.28 -12.66
CA ALA A 350 8.27 19.23 -11.62
C ALA A 350 8.96 18.92 -10.27
N SER A 351 9.03 17.65 -9.86
CA SER A 351 9.76 17.25 -8.66
C SER A 351 11.26 17.53 -8.76
N ARG A 352 11.87 17.27 -9.93
CA ARG A 352 13.29 17.59 -10.18
C ARG A 352 13.56 19.08 -10.09
N ASP A 353 12.70 19.91 -10.68
CA ASP A 353 12.84 21.35 -10.64
C ASP A 353 12.65 21.91 -9.22
N PHE A 354 11.72 21.34 -8.46
CA PHE A 354 11.58 21.65 -7.04
C PHE A 354 12.84 21.30 -6.24
N VAL A 355 13.46 20.14 -6.46
CA VAL A 355 14.74 19.79 -5.82
C VAL A 355 15.84 20.77 -6.19
N LYS A 356 15.96 21.18 -7.46
CA LYS A 356 16.95 22.17 -7.89
C LYS A 356 16.76 23.51 -7.18
N GLU A 357 15.53 23.96 -6.99
CA GLU A 357 15.21 25.18 -6.23
C GLU A 357 15.63 25.07 -4.76
N LEU A 358 15.39 23.93 -4.12
CA LEU A 358 15.81 23.70 -2.75
C LEU A 358 17.34 23.73 -2.61
N LEU A 359 18.06 23.12 -3.55
CA LEU A 359 19.52 23.09 -3.55
C LEU A 359 20.13 24.46 -3.89
N SER A 360 19.60 25.16 -4.89
CA SER A 360 20.11 26.47 -5.32
C SER A 360 19.95 27.55 -4.25
N SER A 361 18.99 27.38 -3.35
CA SER A 361 18.80 28.28 -2.21
C SER A 361 19.86 28.12 -1.10
N GLY A 362 20.78 27.15 -1.18
CA GLY A 362 21.82 26.90 -0.17
C GLY A 362 21.28 26.42 1.18
N ASN A 363 19.99 26.13 1.23
CA ASN A 363 19.23 25.82 2.45
C ASN A 363 19.25 24.33 2.80
N PHE A 364 19.44 23.48 1.79
CA PHE A 364 19.50 22.03 1.92
C PHE A 364 20.82 21.46 1.37
N SER A 365 21.80 22.32 1.09
CA SER A 365 23.15 21.93 0.72
C SER A 365 23.98 21.68 1.98
N ASP A 366 24.37 20.42 2.19
CA ASP A 366 25.61 20.01 2.87
C ASP A 366 26.23 18.88 2.06
#